data_AF-A0A3B9V4J2-F1
#
_entry.id   AF-A0A3B9V4J2-F1
#
_cell.length_a   1.000
_cell.length_b   1.000
_cell.length_c   1.000
_cell.angle_alpha   90.00
_cell.angle_beta   90.00
_cell.angle_gamma   90.00
#
_symmetry.space_group_name_H-M   'P 1'
#
loop_
_entity.id
_entity.type
_entity.pdbx_description
1 polymer ?
#
loop_
_entity_poly.entity_id
_entity_poly.type
_entity_poly.pdbx_seq_one_letter_code
_entity_poly.pdbx_strand_id
1 'polypeptide(L)' 'MAELSSIARPYAQAVFELAKDSGHYGPWSEALEFLATVAADKDMAALFSESPAL' A
#
# COMPACT_ATOMS: atom_id res chain seq x y z
N MET A 1 14.55 1.61 3.22
CA MET A 1 13.60 2.73 3.07
C MET A 1 13.53 3.22 1.62
N ALA A 2 14.65 3.63 0.98
CA ALA A 2 14.65 4.08 -0.42
C ALA A 2 14.31 2.99 -1.46
N GLU A 3 14.71 1.74 -1.21
CA GLU A 3 14.37 0.60 -2.08
C GLU A 3 12.84 0.35 -2.10
N LEU A 4 12.20 0.37 -0.93
CA LEU A 4 10.75 0.15 -0.80
C LEU A 4 9.94 1.26 -1.48
N SER A 5 10.38 2.52 -1.41
CA SER A 5 9.69 3.61 -2.10
C SER A 5 9.87 3.55 -3.62
N SER A 6 10.98 2.99 -4.12
CA SER A 6 11.18 2.75 -5.54
C SER A 6 10.23 1.68 -6.08
N ILE A 7 10.00 0.62 -5.31
CA ILE A 7 9.10 -0.49 -5.65
C ILE A 7 7.64 -0.07 -5.47
N ALA A 8 7.31 0.75 -4.47
CA ALA A 8 5.93 1.18 -4.20
C ALA A 8 5.36 2.15 -5.25
N ARG A 9 6.21 2.94 -5.93
CA ARG A 9 5.80 3.91 -6.96
C ARG A 9 4.91 3.34 -8.07
N PRO A 10 5.28 2.25 -8.77
CA PRO A 10 4.43 1.68 -9.81
C PRO A 10 3.07 1.20 -9.27
N TYR A 11 3.01 0.69 -8.04
CA TYR A 11 1.75 0.27 -7.41
C TYR A 11 0.85 1.47 -7.07
N ALA A 12 1.42 2.54 -6.52
CA ALA A 12 0.68 3.77 -6.24
C ALA A 12 0.08 4.36 -7.52
N GLN A 13 0.82 4.31 -8.63
CA GLN A 13 0.33 4.76 -9.93
C GLN A 13 -0.77 3.84 -10.48
N ALA A 14 -0.64 2.52 -10.35
CA ALA A 14 -1.67 1.58 -10.79
C ALA A 14 -3.00 1.77 -10.04
N VAL A 15 -2.93 1.99 -8.72
CA VAL A 15 -4.13 2.28 -7.90
C VAL A 15 -4.77 3.60 -8.29
N PHE A 16 -3.96 4.63 -8.58
CA PHE A 16 -4.46 5.91 -9.05
C PHE A 16 -5.18 5.81 -10.41
N GLU A 17 -4.63 5.07 -11.37
CA GLU A 17 -5.29 4.84 -12.66
C GLU A 17 -6.58 4.04 -12.48
N LEU A 18 -6.62 3.04 -11.57
CA LEU A 18 -7.84 2.29 -11.27
C LEU A 18 -8.93 3.17 -10.62
N ALA A 19 -8.53 4.09 -9.74
CA ALA A 19 -9.43 5.08 -9.16
C ALA A 19 -9.97 6.06 -10.20
N LYS A 20 -9.14 6.44 -11.17
CA LYS A 20 -9.50 7.31 -12.29
C LYS A 20 -10.47 6.64 -13.25
N ASP A 21 -10.19 5.40 -13.67
CA ASP A 21 -11.05 4.65 -14.60
C ASP A 21 -12.43 4.37 -13.99
N SER A 22 -12.50 4.13 -12.68
CA SER A 22 -13.76 3.92 -11.96
C SER A 22 -14.43 5.22 -11.49
N GLY A 23 -13.75 6.37 -11.57
CA GLY A 23 -14.23 7.64 -11.02
C GLY A 23 -14.33 7.70 -9.49
N HIS A 24 -13.75 6.72 -8.78
CA HIS A 24 -13.95 6.50 -7.34
C HIS A 24 -12.72 6.91 -6.50
N TYR A 25 -12.26 8.14 -6.61
CA TYR A 25 -11.09 8.62 -5.85
C TYR A 25 -11.27 8.57 -4.33
N GLY A 26 -12.45 8.91 -3.82
CA GLY A 26 -12.75 8.91 -2.38
C GLY A 26 -12.56 7.53 -1.73
N PRO A 27 -13.28 6.50 -2.18
CA PRO A 27 -13.13 5.14 -1.65
C PRO A 27 -11.71 4.59 -1.74
N TRP A 28 -11.00 4.88 -2.84
CA TRP A 28 -9.60 4.48 -2.99
C TRP A 28 -8.67 5.20 -2.01
N SER A 29 -8.90 6.49 -1.77
CA SER A 29 -8.15 7.26 -0.78
C SER A 29 -8.37 6.72 0.64
N GLU A 30 -9.62 6.47 1.03
CA GLU A 30 -9.96 5.92 2.34
C GLU A 30 -9.35 4.53 2.56
N ALA A 31 -9.41 3.66 1.54
CA ALA A 31 -8.79 2.35 1.60
C ALA A 31 -7.26 2.43 1.75
N LEU A 32 -6.60 3.33 1.01
CA LEU A 32 -5.15 3.53 1.10
C LEU A 32 -4.73 4.09 2.47
N GLU A 33 -5.51 4.99 3.05
CA GLU A 33 -5.27 5.52 4.41
C GLU A 33 -5.40 4.43 5.48
N PHE A 34 -6.44 3.59 5.36
CA PHE A 34 -6.62 2.45 6.25
C PHE A 34 -5.46 1.46 6.13
N LEU A 35 -5.08 1.09 4.91
CA LEU A 35 -3.96 0.17 4.68
C LEU A 35 -2.63 0.73 5.18
N ALA A 36 -2.39 2.04 5.04
CA ALA A 36 -1.21 2.69 5.61
C ALA A 36 -1.20 2.61 7.15
N THR A 37 -2.35 2.79 7.78
CA THR A 37 -2.51 2.66 9.23
C THR A 37 -2.21 1.23 9.69
N VAL A 38 -2.76 0.23 9.00
CA VAL A 38 -2.50 -1.19 9.28
C VAL A 38 -1.03 -1.54 9.06
N ALA A 39 -0.41 -1.05 7.98
CA ALA A 39 1.00 -1.33 7.69
C ALA A 39 1.96 -0.66 8.68
N ALA A 40 1.54 0.43 9.34
CA ALA A 40 2.31 1.09 10.39
C ALA A 40 2.15 0.43 11.77
N ASP A 41 1.18 -0.47 11.93
CA ASP A 41 0.99 -1.23 13.17
C ASP A 41 2.20 -2.16 13.42
N LYS A 42 2.65 -2.21 14.68
CA LYS A 42 3.87 -2.95 15.07
C LYS A 42 3.69 -4.46 14.99
N ASP A 43 2.50 -4.95 15.31
CA ASP A 43 2.20 -6.39 15.25
C ASP A 43 2.10 -6.80 13.77
N MET A 44 1.51 -5.94 12.93
CA MET A 44 1.49 -6.15 11.49
C MET A 44 2.89 -6.10 10.86
N ALA A 45 3.73 -5.16 11.29
CA ALA A 45 5.12 -5.06 10.83
C ALA A 45 5.95 -6.30 11.17
N ALA A 46 5.70 -6.92 12.34
CA ALA A 46 6.34 -8.17 12.71
C ALA A 46 6.00 -9.31 11.74
N LEU A 47 4.73 -9.41 11.32
CA LEU A 47 4.28 -10.40 10.33
C LEU A 47 4.92 -10.21 8.95
N PHE A 48 5.15 -8.96 8.51
CA PHE A 48 5.86 -8.70 7.25
C PHE A 48 7.34 -9.06 7.30
N SER A 49 7.95 -9.06 8.49
CA SER A 49 9.36 -9.41 8.68
C SER A 49 9.61 -10.92 8.80
N GLU A 50 8.60 -11.69 9.22
CA GLU A 50 8.66 -13.15 9.33
C GLU A 50 8.25 -13.88 8.04
N SER A 51 8.62 -13.35 6.87
CA SER A 51 8.46 -14.12 5.64
C SER A 51 9.52 -15.24 5.62
N PRO A 52 9.16 -16.53 5.66
CA PRO A 52 10.13 -17.60 5.41
C PRO A 52 10.66 -17.40 4.00
N ALA A 53 11.98 -17.34 3.86
CA ALA A 53 12.65 -17.24 2.58
C ALA A 53 12.11 -18.34 1.64
N LEU A 54 11.36 -17.93 0.61
CA LEU A 54 11.06 -18.74 -0.56
C LEU A 54 12.22 -18.67 -1.55
#